data_AF-A0AA86Q9Z0-F1
#
_entry.id   AF-A0AA86Q9Z0-F1
#
_cell.length_a   1.000
_cell.length_b   1.000
_cell.length_c   1.000
_cell.angle_alpha   90.00
_cell.angle_beta   90.00
_cell.angle_gamma   90.00
#
_symmetry.space_group_name_H-M   'P 1'
#
loop_
_entity.id
_entity.type
_entity.pdbx_description
1 polymer ?
#
loop_
_entity_poly.entity_id
_entity_poly.type
_entity_poly.pdbx_seq_one_letter_code
_entity_poly.pdbx_strand_id
1 'polypeptide(L)'
;MSSKKQYHKWTDEETALLYQTVVSSQKNWRMVERTFPGMSLLQLQNKFVVIEQQYQTASIQNYSCEQLKTICKPELDINTYGVQKERKYHNWTQEEASQLFKAVQKTGKNWRQVQQMFPQFSPLQIRNKYVSIEKQMMSLSSELQRETMANEREIQDDNDTDATKLIQILTNIRKQTE
;
A
#
# COMPACT_ATOMS: atom_id res chain seq x y z
N MET A 1 -4.66 27.09 11.52
CA MET A 1 -4.48 26.27 12.75
C MET A 1 -5.40 25.06 12.64
N SER A 2 -4.85 23.86 12.47
CA SER A 2 -5.66 22.65 12.34
C SER A 2 -6.01 22.15 13.74
N SER A 3 -7.26 22.36 14.18
CA SER A 3 -7.72 21.89 15.49
C SER A 3 -7.57 20.38 15.57
N LYS A 4 -6.77 19.89 16.52
CA LYS A 4 -6.58 18.45 16.76
C LYS A 4 -7.95 17.84 17.02
N LYS A 5 -8.31 16.80 16.24
CA LYS A 5 -9.57 16.06 16.45
C LYS A 5 -9.52 15.44 17.84
N GLN A 6 -10.34 15.93 18.75
CA GLN A 6 -10.51 15.34 20.07
C GLN A 6 -11.39 14.10 19.91
N TYR A 7 -10.84 12.93 20.24
CA TYR A 7 -11.59 11.69 20.23
C TYR A 7 -12.50 11.62 21.46
N HIS A 8 -13.75 11.18 21.27
CA HIS A 8 -14.68 10.93 22.37
C HIS A 8 -14.13 9.82 23.27
N LYS A 9 -14.14 10.07 24.58
CA LYS A 9 -13.74 9.10 25.59
C LYS A 9 -14.99 8.35 26.04
N TRP A 10 -15.08 7.09 25.65
CA TRP A 10 -16.19 6.21 26.02
C TRP A 10 -16.17 5.89 27.50
N THR A 11 -17.30 6.08 28.18
CA THR A 11 -17.52 5.55 29.53
C THR A 11 -18.03 4.11 29.48
N ASP A 12 -17.95 3.40 30.60
CA ASP A 12 -18.46 2.03 30.71
C ASP A 12 -19.99 1.99 30.58
N GLU A 13 -20.67 3.01 31.11
CA GLU A 13 -22.13 3.19 30.98
C GLU A 13 -22.54 3.41 29.51
N GLU A 14 -21.84 4.29 28.80
CA GLU A 14 -22.07 4.53 27.36
C GLU A 14 -21.79 3.26 26.54
N THR A 15 -20.77 2.50 26.93
CA THR A 15 -20.38 1.24 26.29
C THR A 15 -21.48 0.18 26.47
N ALA A 16 -22.02 0.05 27.68
CA ALA A 16 -23.12 -0.87 27.99
C ALA A 16 -24.41 -0.47 27.25
N LEU A 17 -24.74 0.83 27.26
CA LEU A 17 -25.89 1.37 26.55
C LEU A 17 -25.77 1.15 25.04
N LEU A 18 -24.58 1.32 24.47
CA LEU A 18 -24.33 1.08 23.05
C LEU A 18 -24.59 -0.39 22.71
N TYR A 19 -24.03 -1.31 23.49
CA TYR A 19 -24.23 -2.74 23.27
C TYR A 19 -25.71 -3.14 23.34
N GLN A 20 -26.41 -2.72 24.40
CA GLN A 20 -27.82 -3.01 24.58
C GLN A 20 -28.66 -2.46 23.43
N THR A 21 -28.44 -1.20 23.06
CA THR A 21 -29.20 -0.54 21.98
C THR A 21 -28.96 -1.23 20.63
N VAL A 22 -27.71 -1.63 20.33
CA VAL A 22 -27.36 -2.34 19.09
C VAL A 22 -28.01 -3.73 19.05
N VAL A 23 -28.01 -4.46 20.16
CA VAL A 23 -28.64 -5.78 20.27
C VAL A 23 -30.16 -5.67 20.13
N SER A 24 -30.81 -4.76 20.86
CA SER A 24 -32.26 -4.57 20.81
C SER A 24 -32.75 -4.06 19.44
N SER A 25 -31.94 -3.27 18.74
CA SER A 25 -32.27 -2.74 17.41
C SER A 25 -31.82 -3.64 16.25
N GLN A 26 -31.28 -4.84 16.54
CA GLN A 26 -30.75 -5.77 15.53
C GLN A 26 -29.73 -5.12 14.59
N LYS A 27 -28.80 -4.34 15.15
CA LYS A 27 -27.76 -3.60 14.40
C LYS A 27 -28.33 -2.57 13.40
N ASN A 28 -29.52 -2.01 13.65
CA ASN A 28 -30.03 -0.87 12.91
C ASN A 28 -29.31 0.43 13.31
N TRP A 29 -28.14 0.65 12.72
CA TRP A 29 -27.25 1.77 13.07
C TRP A 29 -27.89 3.16 12.94
N ARG A 30 -28.87 3.34 12.04
CA ARG A 30 -29.62 4.61 11.93
C ARG A 30 -30.50 4.88 13.14
N MET A 31 -31.05 3.84 13.76
CA MET A 31 -31.79 3.96 15.01
C MET A 31 -30.83 4.19 16.17
N VAL A 32 -29.72 3.47 16.21
CA VAL A 32 -28.69 3.63 17.26
C VAL A 32 -28.12 5.05 17.25
N GLU A 33 -27.82 5.62 16.09
CA GLU A 33 -27.30 6.98 15.97
C GLU A 33 -28.23 8.04 16.59
N ARG A 34 -29.55 7.83 16.54
CA ARG A 34 -30.52 8.75 17.17
C ARG A 34 -30.46 8.73 18.69
N THR A 35 -30.01 7.62 19.28
CA THR A 35 -29.85 7.46 20.74
C THR A 35 -28.55 8.08 21.24
N PHE A 36 -27.55 8.29 20.38
CA PHE A 36 -26.23 8.83 20.72
C PHE A 36 -25.95 10.16 20.00
N PRO A 37 -26.59 11.28 20.42
CA PRO A 37 -26.36 12.57 19.81
C PRO A 37 -24.89 13.00 20.00
N GLY A 38 -24.26 13.48 18.92
CA GLY A 38 -22.86 13.94 18.95
C GLY A 38 -21.83 12.84 18.64
N MET A 39 -22.26 11.59 18.50
CA MET A 39 -21.43 10.50 17.99
C MET A 39 -21.72 10.26 16.51
N SER A 40 -20.66 10.13 15.71
CA SER A 40 -20.84 9.70 14.32
C SER A 40 -21.11 8.19 14.25
N LEU A 41 -21.92 7.77 13.28
CA LEU A 41 -22.15 6.36 12.95
C LEU A 41 -20.87 5.51 12.95
N LEU A 42 -19.79 6.04 12.38
CA LEU A 42 -18.51 5.36 12.28
C LEU A 42 -17.84 5.15 13.66
N GLN A 43 -17.96 6.12 14.57
CA GLN A 43 -17.45 5.97 15.94
C GLN A 43 -18.22 4.88 16.70
N LEU A 44 -19.55 4.85 16.54
CA LEU A 44 -20.42 3.83 17.14
C LEU A 44 -20.06 2.43 16.63
N GLN A 45 -19.92 2.27 15.31
CA GLN A 45 -19.55 0.99 14.69
C GLN A 45 -18.16 0.52 15.14
N ASN A 46 -17.16 1.39 15.09
CA ASN A 46 -15.80 1.05 15.51
C ASN A 46 -15.74 0.65 16.98
N LYS A 47 -16.46 1.37 17.85
CA LYS A 47 -16.54 1.01 19.27
C LYS A 47 -17.22 -0.34 19.46
N PHE A 48 -18.32 -0.61 18.77
CA PHE A 48 -19.05 -1.86 18.90
C PHE A 48 -18.23 -3.09 18.46
N VAL A 49 -17.41 -2.98 17.41
CA VAL A 49 -16.47 -4.05 17.02
C VAL A 49 -15.53 -4.41 18.16
N VAL A 50 -14.97 -3.40 18.86
CA VAL A 50 -14.10 -3.62 20.01
C VAL A 50 -14.85 -4.28 21.16
N ILE A 51 -16.09 -3.87 21.41
CA ILE A 51 -16.95 -4.49 22.44
C ILE A 51 -17.20 -5.97 22.12
N GLU A 52 -17.64 -6.30 20.89
CA GLU A 52 -17.88 -7.70 20.48
C GLU A 52 -16.63 -8.57 20.64
N GLN A 53 -15.46 -8.04 20.25
CA GLN A 53 -14.19 -8.75 20.38
C GLN A 53 -13.84 -9.02 21.85
N GLN A 54 -14.07 -8.06 22.75
CA GLN A 54 -13.82 -8.23 24.18
C GLN A 54 -14.69 -9.33 24.79
N TYR A 55 -15.99 -9.39 24.45
CA TYR A 55 -16.89 -10.46 24.89
C TYR A 55 -16.46 -11.85 24.37
N GLN A 56 -16.03 -11.93 23.11
CA GLN A 56 -15.51 -13.18 22.54
C GLN A 56 -14.24 -13.64 23.27
N THR A 57 -13.30 -12.74 23.56
CA THR A 57 -12.08 -13.09 24.29
C THR A 57 -12.34 -13.47 25.75
N ALA A 58 -13.29 -12.82 26.42
CA ALA A 58 -13.67 -13.16 27.80
C ALA A 58 -14.37 -14.53 27.90
N SER A 59 -15.14 -14.92 26.87
CA SER A 59 -15.74 -16.25 26.76
C SER A 59 -14.70 -17.37 26.57
N ILE A 60 -13.53 -17.07 26.01
CA ILE A 60 -12.48 -18.07 25.71
C ILE A 60 -11.60 -18.34 26.95
N GLN A 61 -11.49 -17.42 27.90
CA GLN A 61 -10.64 -17.58 29.09
C GLN A 61 -11.21 -18.53 30.17
N ASN A 62 -12.45 -18.99 30.03
CA ASN A 62 -13.09 -19.91 30.99
C ASN A 62 -13.18 -21.37 30.52
N TYR A 63 -12.60 -21.72 29.38
CA TYR A 63 -12.53 -23.11 28.90
C TYR A 63 -11.07 -23.55 28.78
N SER A 64 -10.72 -24.63 29.49
CA SER A 64 -9.43 -25.31 29.35
C SER A 64 -9.19 -25.65 27.87
N CYS A 65 -7.98 -25.33 27.40
CA CYS A 65 -7.52 -25.43 26.01
C CYS A 65 -7.76 -26.81 25.34
N GLU A 66 -7.98 -27.88 26.12
CA GLU A 66 -8.27 -29.22 25.58
C GLU A 66 -9.74 -29.46 25.22
N GLN A 67 -10.70 -28.74 25.82
CA GLN A 67 -12.14 -28.97 25.60
C GLN A 67 -12.71 -28.22 24.39
N LEU A 68 -11.97 -27.28 23.81
CA LEU A 68 -12.43 -26.44 22.70
C LEU A 68 -12.24 -27.06 21.31
N LYS A 69 -11.61 -28.24 21.18
CA LYS A 69 -11.47 -28.94 19.89
C LYS A 69 -12.77 -29.57 19.37
N THR A 70 -13.79 -29.72 20.23
CA THR A 70 -14.97 -30.55 19.90
C THR A 70 -16.27 -29.75 19.78
N ILE A 71 -16.31 -28.45 20.12
CA ILE A 71 -17.58 -27.68 20.17
C ILE A 71 -17.65 -26.52 19.16
N CYS A 72 -16.54 -26.09 18.56
CA CYS A 72 -16.58 -25.01 17.57
C CYS A 72 -16.80 -25.53 16.15
N LYS A 73 -18.06 -25.61 15.74
CA LYS A 73 -18.60 -25.09 14.46
C LYS A 73 -20.11 -25.37 14.34
N PRO A 74 -21.00 -24.45 14.71
CA PRO A 74 -22.06 -24.07 13.79
C PRO A 74 -21.45 -23.05 12.81
N GLU A 75 -21.46 -23.38 11.53
CA GLU A 75 -21.15 -22.46 10.43
C GLU A 75 -22.04 -21.22 10.54
N LEU A 76 -21.54 -20.18 11.21
CA LEU A 76 -22.00 -18.83 10.94
C LEU A 76 -21.33 -18.43 9.63
N ASP A 77 -22.08 -18.62 8.55
CA ASP A 77 -21.75 -18.16 7.22
C ASP A 77 -21.47 -16.65 7.29
N ILE A 78 -20.19 -16.31 7.21
CA ILE A 78 -19.60 -14.97 7.27
C ILE A 78 -20.05 -14.05 6.11
N ASN A 79 -20.98 -14.48 5.27
CA ASN A 79 -21.37 -13.79 4.04
C ASN A 79 -22.59 -12.87 4.13
N THR A 80 -23.28 -12.77 5.27
CA THR A 80 -24.59 -12.08 5.30
C THR A 80 -24.54 -10.59 5.67
N TYR A 81 -23.40 -10.02 6.12
CA TYR A 81 -23.30 -8.59 6.45
C TYR A 81 -22.08 -7.93 5.79
N GLY A 82 -22.25 -7.69 4.50
CA GLY A 82 -21.25 -7.04 3.68
C GLY A 82 -20.58 -8.06 2.78
N VAL A 83 -21.23 -8.33 1.64
CA VAL A 83 -20.52 -8.79 0.46
C VAL A 83 -19.40 -7.77 0.25
N GLN A 84 -18.20 -8.09 0.73
CA GLN A 84 -17.00 -7.35 0.38
C GLN A 84 -16.87 -7.60 -1.11
N LYS A 85 -17.49 -6.72 -1.90
CA LYS A 85 -17.40 -6.76 -3.35
C LYS A 85 -15.91 -6.70 -3.61
N GLU A 86 -15.33 -7.83 -3.99
CA GLU A 86 -13.90 -7.93 -4.23
C GLU A 86 -13.54 -6.76 -5.12
N ARG A 87 -12.72 -5.85 -4.59
CA ARG A 87 -12.27 -4.70 -5.36
C ARG A 87 -11.37 -5.28 -6.42
N LYS A 88 -11.95 -5.60 -7.58
CA LYS A 88 -11.21 -6.08 -8.74
C LYS A 88 -10.33 -4.92 -9.19
N TYR A 89 -9.09 -4.92 -8.75
CA TYR A 89 -8.10 -3.94 -9.16
C TYR A 89 -7.79 -4.17 -10.64
N HIS A 90 -7.75 -3.09 -11.41
CA HIS A 90 -7.34 -3.16 -12.80
C HIS A 90 -5.83 -3.43 -12.89
N ASN A 91 -5.47 -4.47 -13.63
CA ASN A 91 -4.08 -4.79 -13.91
C ASN A 91 -3.65 -4.01 -15.16
N TRP A 92 -2.89 -2.94 -14.94
CA TRP A 92 -2.37 -2.11 -16.03
C TRP A 92 -1.37 -2.90 -16.88
N THR A 93 -1.61 -2.99 -18.19
CA THR A 93 -0.64 -3.59 -19.10
C THR A 93 0.50 -2.62 -19.41
N GLN A 94 1.58 -3.14 -20.00
CA GLN A 94 2.72 -2.33 -20.40
C GLN A 94 2.37 -1.36 -21.54
N GLU A 95 1.48 -1.78 -22.43
CA GLU A 95 0.96 -0.97 -23.54
C GLU A 95 0.13 0.18 -23.00
N GLU A 96 -0.78 -0.07 -22.05
CA GLU A 96 -1.58 0.96 -21.40
C GLU A 96 -0.70 1.97 -20.66
N ALA A 97 0.32 1.49 -19.93
CA ALA A 97 1.29 2.34 -19.25
C ALA A 97 2.08 3.22 -20.23
N SER A 98 2.49 2.65 -21.37
CA SER A 98 3.22 3.37 -22.42
C SER A 98 2.35 4.43 -23.10
N GLN A 99 1.08 4.10 -23.37
CA GLN A 99 0.11 5.05 -23.91
C GLN A 99 -0.17 6.19 -22.91
N LEU A 100 -0.31 5.86 -21.63
CA LEU A 100 -0.49 6.85 -20.57
C LEU A 100 0.69 7.83 -20.52
N PHE A 101 1.91 7.32 -20.58
CA PHE A 101 3.10 8.16 -20.60
C PHE A 101 3.13 9.12 -21.80
N LYS A 102 2.84 8.62 -23.01
CA LYS A 102 2.75 9.45 -24.23
C LYS A 102 1.65 10.50 -24.14
N ALA A 103 0.49 10.14 -23.59
CA ALA A 103 -0.63 11.06 -23.39
C ALA A 103 -0.26 12.21 -22.44
N VAL A 104 0.44 11.89 -21.34
CA VAL A 104 0.93 12.88 -20.37
C VAL A 104 2.04 13.75 -20.96
N GLN A 105 2.93 13.20 -21.80
CA GLN A 105 3.92 14.01 -22.52
C GLN A 105 3.27 15.02 -23.46
N LYS A 106 2.18 14.64 -24.15
CA LYS A 106 1.48 15.52 -25.10
C LYS A 106 0.62 16.60 -24.42
N THR A 107 -0.06 16.26 -23.32
CA THR A 107 -1.08 17.12 -22.68
C THR A 107 -0.65 17.70 -21.33
N GLY A 108 0.51 17.29 -20.81
CA GLY A 108 0.97 17.60 -19.46
C GLY A 108 0.22 16.80 -18.39
N LYS A 109 0.36 17.21 -17.13
CA LYS A 109 -0.32 16.58 -15.97
C LYS A 109 -1.80 16.99 -15.83
N ASN A 110 -2.49 17.22 -16.95
CA ASN A 110 -3.91 17.53 -16.97
C ASN A 110 -4.76 16.25 -17.01
N TRP A 111 -5.01 15.67 -15.84
CA TRP A 111 -5.64 14.35 -15.71
C TRP A 111 -7.04 14.25 -16.31
N ARG A 112 -7.80 15.37 -16.37
CA ARG A 112 -9.12 15.39 -17.02
C ARG A 112 -9.01 15.23 -18.52
N GLN A 113 -8.01 15.87 -19.13
CA GLN A 113 -7.75 15.75 -20.56
C GLN A 113 -7.18 14.37 -20.91
N VAL A 114 -6.28 13.85 -20.07
CA VAL A 114 -5.75 12.48 -20.24
C VAL A 114 -6.86 11.43 -20.12
N GLN A 115 -7.81 11.62 -19.20
CA GLN A 115 -8.95 10.71 -19.02
C GLN A 115 -9.85 10.60 -20.25
N GLN A 116 -9.89 11.60 -21.13
CA GLN A 116 -10.61 11.49 -22.40
C GLN A 116 -10.04 10.38 -23.30
N MET A 117 -8.75 10.05 -23.16
CA MET A 117 -8.09 8.94 -23.86
C MET A 117 -8.25 7.60 -23.13
N PHE A 118 -8.68 7.62 -21.87
CA PHE A 118 -8.84 6.44 -21.01
C PHE A 118 -10.19 6.48 -20.28
N PRO A 119 -11.32 6.39 -21.00
CA PRO A 119 -12.65 6.56 -20.42
C PRO A 119 -13.00 5.51 -19.36
N GLN A 120 -12.36 4.34 -19.39
CA GLN A 120 -12.53 3.27 -18.41
C GLN A 120 -11.89 3.56 -17.05
N PHE A 121 -11.02 4.58 -16.95
CA PHE A 121 -10.33 4.92 -15.72
C PHE A 121 -10.74 6.30 -15.21
N SER A 122 -10.88 6.40 -13.89
CA SER A 122 -11.04 7.69 -13.24
C SER A 122 -9.74 8.50 -13.32
N PRO A 123 -9.80 9.86 -13.32
CA PRO A 123 -8.61 10.70 -13.30
C PRO A 123 -7.66 10.39 -12.14
N LEU A 124 -8.20 9.92 -11.01
CA LEU A 124 -7.41 9.52 -9.85
C LEU A 124 -6.63 8.22 -10.11
N GLN A 125 -7.24 7.21 -10.72
CA GLN A 125 -6.56 5.97 -11.10
C GLN A 125 -5.42 6.24 -12.07
N ILE A 126 -5.66 7.10 -13.06
CA ILE A 126 -4.68 7.53 -14.06
C ILE A 126 -3.48 8.22 -13.38
N ARG A 127 -3.75 9.20 -12.51
CA ARG A 127 -2.70 9.89 -11.75
C ARG A 127 -1.88 8.91 -10.90
N ASN A 128 -2.55 8.02 -10.17
CA ASN A 128 -1.88 7.05 -9.30
C ASN A 128 -0.98 6.12 -10.11
N LYS A 129 -1.44 5.65 -11.28
CA LYS A 129 -0.62 4.84 -12.17
C LYS A 129 0.59 5.62 -12.70
N TYR A 130 0.41 6.86 -13.15
CA TYR A 130 1.51 7.68 -13.64
C TYR A 130 2.59 7.92 -12.58
N VAL A 131 2.20 8.20 -11.33
CA VAL A 131 3.16 8.30 -10.20
C VAL A 131 3.91 6.99 -9.98
N SER A 132 3.23 5.85 -10.11
CA SER A 132 3.89 4.54 -10.04
C SER A 132 4.93 4.35 -11.16
N ILE A 133 4.60 4.78 -12.38
CA ILE A 133 5.52 4.72 -13.53
C ILE A 133 6.73 5.63 -13.30
N GLU A 134 6.53 6.89 -12.86
CA GLU A 134 7.63 7.82 -12.55
C GLU A 134 8.58 7.23 -11.50
N LYS A 135 8.06 6.60 -10.45
CA LYS A 135 8.89 5.93 -9.43
C LYS A 135 9.69 4.77 -10.01
N GLN A 136 9.08 3.93 -10.84
CA GLN A 136 9.77 2.81 -11.49
C GLN A 136 10.88 3.31 -12.41
N MET A 137 10.61 4.35 -13.21
CA MET A 137 11.63 4.97 -14.08
C MET A 137 12.79 5.58 -13.29
N MET A 138 12.50 6.27 -12.18
CA MET A 138 13.54 6.85 -11.33
C MET A 138 14.44 5.76 -10.71
N SER A 139 13.83 4.65 -10.26
CA SER A 139 14.56 3.50 -9.73
C SER A 139 15.46 2.87 -10.79
N LEU A 140 14.90 2.59 -11.98
CA LEU A 140 15.64 1.97 -13.08
C LEU A 140 16.78 2.87 -13.58
N SER A 141 16.55 4.17 -13.68
CA SER A 141 17.59 5.13 -14.06
C SER A 141 18.74 5.18 -13.05
N SER A 142 18.43 5.08 -11.75
CA SER A 142 19.44 5.10 -10.70
C SER A 142 20.29 3.83 -10.71
N GLU A 143 19.67 2.69 -11.04
CA GLU A 143 20.34 1.39 -11.12
C GLU A 143 21.27 1.32 -12.34
N LEU A 144 20.79 1.79 -13.50
CA LEU A 144 21.60 1.89 -14.71
C LEU A 144 22.84 2.77 -14.51
N GLN A 145 22.71 3.89 -13.81
CA GLN A 145 23.86 4.75 -13.49
C GLN A 145 24.91 4.06 -12.60
N ARG A 146 24.49 3.17 -11.69
CA ARG A 146 25.43 2.41 -10.86
C ARG A 146 26.17 1.36 -11.67
N GLU A 147 25.46 0.68 -12.57
CA GLU A 147 26.03 -0.32 -13.45
C GLU A 147 27.05 0.29 -14.42
N THR A 148 26.76 1.46 -15.01
CA THR A 148 27.72 2.16 -15.87
C THR A 148 28.98 2.58 -15.11
N MET A 149 28.83 3.09 -13.88
CA MET A 149 29.98 3.44 -13.03
C MET A 149 30.79 2.22 -12.57
N ALA A 150 30.17 1.06 -12.45
CA ALA A 150 30.88 -0.19 -12.14
C ALA A 150 31.68 -0.68 -13.35
N ASN A 151 31.07 -0.72 -14.54
CA ASN A 151 31.73 -1.14 -15.77
C ASN A 151 32.89 -0.21 -16.18
N GLU A 152 32.75 1.10 -15.98
CA GLU A 152 33.83 2.06 -16.26
C GLU A 152 35.06 1.85 -15.34
N ARG A 153 34.86 1.38 -14.10
CA ARG A 153 35.98 1.04 -13.20
C ARG A 153 36.69 -0.22 -13.66
N GLU A 154 35.97 -1.22 -14.14
CA GLU A 154 36.58 -2.47 -14.64
C GLU A 154 37.41 -2.24 -15.91
N ILE A 155 36.99 -1.33 -16.81
CA ILE A 155 37.72 -1.05 -18.05
C ILE A 155 39.04 -0.26 -17.81
N GLN A 156 39.15 0.45 -16.69
CA GLN A 156 40.34 1.24 -16.34
C GLN A 156 41.52 0.36 -15.88
N ASP A 157 41.25 -0.79 -15.26
CA ASP A 157 42.27 -1.65 -14.65
C ASP A 157 43.03 -2.52 -15.67
N ASP A 158 42.43 -2.82 -16.83
CA ASP A 158 43.07 -3.61 -17.89
C ASP A 158 43.95 -2.78 -18.84
N ASN A 159 43.67 -1.49 -19.04
CA ASN A 159 44.45 -0.63 -19.94
C ASN A 159 45.77 -0.13 -19.33
N ASP A 160 45.83 0.09 -18.01
CA ASP A 160 47.03 0.63 -17.35
C ASP A 160 48.13 -0.44 -17.20
N THR A 161 47.73 -1.71 -17.09
CA THR A 161 48.65 -2.84 -16.94
C THR A 161 49.39 -3.15 -18.25
N ASP A 162 48.75 -2.99 -19.42
CA ASP A 162 49.37 -3.27 -20.71
C ASP A 162 50.23 -2.10 -21.22
N ALA A 163 49.77 -0.85 -21.03
CA ALA A 163 50.55 0.35 -21.35
C ALA A 163 51.85 0.44 -20.53
N THR A 164 51.79 0.13 -19.23
CA THR A 164 52.97 0.15 -18.34
C THR A 164 53.97 -0.94 -18.68
N LYS A 165 53.49 -2.14 -19.07
CA LYS A 165 54.35 -3.24 -19.56
C LYS A 165 55.06 -2.84 -20.86
N LEU A 166 54.36 -2.21 -21.81
CA LEU A 166 54.95 -1.75 -23.06
C LEU A 166 56.01 -0.65 -22.82
N ILE A 167 55.73 0.32 -21.95
CA ILE A 167 56.69 1.36 -21.58
C ILE A 167 57.94 0.75 -20.92
N GLN A 168 57.77 -0.25 -20.05
CA GLN A 168 58.89 -0.95 -19.40
C GLN A 168 59.74 -1.74 -20.41
N ILE A 169 59.11 -2.42 -21.36
CA ILE A 169 59.80 -3.15 -22.44
C ILE A 169 60.63 -2.18 -23.30
N LEU A 170 60.03 -1.06 -23.72
CA LEU A 170 60.71 -0.03 -24.53
C LEU A 170 61.90 0.59 -23.79
N THR A 171 61.76 0.82 -22.47
CA THR A 171 62.84 1.37 -21.64
C THR A 171 64.01 0.39 -21.51
N ASN A 172 63.73 -0.91 -21.42
CA ASN A 172 64.76 -1.95 -21.33
C ASN A 172 65.52 -2.14 -22.66
N ILE A 173 64.84 -2.06 -23.80
CA ILE A 173 65.48 -2.12 -25.13
C ILE A 173 66.46 -0.96 -25.29
N ARG A 174 66.06 0.26 -24.93
CA ARG A 174 66.91 1.46 -25.03
C ARG A 174 68.20 1.36 -24.21
N LYS A 175 68.15 0.72 -23.04
CA LYS A 175 69.32 0.50 -22.17
C LYS A 175 70.30 -0.57 -22.67
N GLN A 176 69.89 -1.42 -23.61
CA GLN A 176 70.77 -2.45 -24.20
C GLN A 176 71.51 -1.96 -25.45
N THR A 177 71.13 -0.79 -25.98
CA THR A 177 71.70 -0.20 -27.20
C THR A 177 72.71 0.92 -26.93
N GLU A 178 72.96 1.25 -25.66
CA GLU A 178 74.03 2.15 -25.18
C GLU A 178 75.17 1.31 -24.60
#